data_AF-A0A9E7FI29-F1
#
_entry.id   AF-A0A9E7FI29-F1
#
_cell.length_a   1.000
_cell.length_b   1.000
_cell.length_c   1.000
_cell.angle_alpha   90.00
_cell.angle_beta   90.00
_cell.angle_gamma   90.00
#
_symmetry.space_group_name_H-M   'P 1'
#
loop_
_entity.id
_entity.type
_entity.pdbx_description
1 polymer ?
#
loop_
_entity_poly.entity_id
_entity_poly.type
_entity_poly.pdbx_seq_one_letter_code
_entity_poly.pdbx_strand_id
1 'polypeptide(L)'
;MPRRRVLAGSDVRSLIPGTVGVVDPSEAAPVINVLERRNQNLTYILNTHHHYDHTGGNLELKARYGAKVIGSAKDKDRIPGIDISLHDRETWMFAGHEVLVMETPGHTKGHVSYYFPGCGAVFTGDALFSLSCGKLFEGDPDQMLSSLQQIMSLPDATDVYCGHEYTLSNSKFALSIEPNNQALQEYAAHVAQLRSKMLPTFPKNTPSENNASARLQGDGRGCLLSGHFLCRRRALSKQLHPSSSLGFSLSSAILVGSSLANFRGERGKSRTLIGALALDR
;
A
#
# COMPACT_ATOMS: atom_id res chain seq x y z
N MET A 1 0.07 -37.30 44.79
CA MET A 1 0.38 -37.32 43.33
C MET A 1 -0.58 -36.37 42.62
N PRO A 2 -0.13 -35.23 42.08
CA PRO A 2 -0.84 -34.67 40.94
C PRO A 2 0.12 -34.21 39.84
N ARG A 3 0.05 -34.86 38.67
CA ARG A 3 0.67 -34.47 37.39
C ARG A 3 -0.21 -35.13 36.32
N ARG A 4 -0.71 -34.49 35.27
CA ARG A 4 -0.36 -33.27 34.53
C ARG A 4 -1.65 -32.69 33.92
N ARG A 5 -1.81 -31.36 33.94
CA ARG A 5 -2.53 -30.65 32.88
C ARG A 5 -1.52 -30.47 31.74
N VAL A 6 -1.82 -31.01 30.57
CA VAL A 6 -1.14 -30.65 29.33
C VAL A 6 -1.64 -29.24 28.98
N LEU A 7 -0.78 -28.24 29.08
CA LEU A 7 -1.05 -26.93 28.47
C LEU A 7 -0.60 -27.01 27.01
N ALA A 8 -1.56 -26.73 26.13
CA ALA A 8 -1.39 -26.64 24.69
C ALA A 8 -0.27 -25.65 24.34
N GLY A 9 0.52 -26.00 23.31
CA GLY A 9 1.62 -25.19 22.81
C GLY A 9 1.14 -23.80 22.39
N SER A 10 1.75 -22.78 22.99
CA SER A 10 1.75 -21.42 22.48
C SER A 10 2.51 -21.43 21.15
N ASP A 11 1.80 -21.15 20.06
CA ASP A 11 2.32 -20.97 18.72
C ASP A 11 3.16 -19.68 18.71
N VAL A 12 4.44 -19.80 19.07
CA VAL A 12 5.38 -18.68 19.04
C VAL A 12 5.70 -18.41 17.57
N ARG A 13 4.92 -17.51 16.95
CA ARG A 13 5.26 -16.87 15.67
C ARG A 13 6.59 -16.13 15.86
N SER A 14 7.70 -16.80 15.58
CA SER A 14 9.03 -16.20 15.73
C SER A 14 9.20 -15.11 14.67
N LEU A 15 9.30 -13.85 15.12
CA LEU A 15 9.72 -12.74 14.27
C LEU A 15 11.07 -13.09 13.63
N ILE A 16 11.25 -12.84 12.33
CA ILE A 16 12.51 -13.08 11.62
C ILE A 16 13.19 -11.72 11.39
N PRO A 17 14.13 -11.31 12.28
CA PRO A 17 14.74 -9.98 12.21
C PRO A 17 15.49 -9.78 10.89
N GLY A 18 15.43 -8.55 10.36
CA GLY A 18 16.16 -8.18 9.13
C GLY A 18 15.48 -8.63 7.84
N THR A 19 14.25 -9.16 7.90
CA THR A 19 13.44 -9.44 6.71
C THR A 19 13.02 -8.14 6.04
N VAL A 20 13.36 -7.97 4.76
CA VAL A 20 12.96 -6.79 3.97
C VAL A 20 12.14 -7.22 2.77
N GLY A 21 11.01 -6.53 2.60
CA GLY A 21 10.11 -6.67 1.47
C GLY A 21 10.14 -5.42 0.60
N VAL A 22 9.87 -5.56 -0.69
CA VAL A 22 9.52 -4.44 -1.56
C VAL A 22 8.20 -4.73 -2.27
N VAL A 23 7.28 -3.77 -2.26
CA VAL A 23 6.03 -3.83 -3.03
C VAL A 23 6.24 -3.07 -4.34
N ASP A 24 5.85 -3.71 -5.44
CA ASP A 24 5.82 -3.17 -6.80
C ASP A 24 7.11 -2.44 -7.24
N PRO A 25 8.28 -3.12 -7.30
CA PRO A 25 9.51 -2.48 -7.76
C PRO A 25 9.44 -2.20 -9.28
N SER A 26 9.00 -0.99 -9.64
CA SER A 26 9.00 -0.51 -11.04
C SER A 26 10.37 -0.65 -11.70
N GLU A 27 11.41 -0.27 -10.96
CA GLU A 27 12.80 -0.30 -11.38
C GLU A 27 13.65 -0.83 -10.23
N ALA A 28 14.72 -1.57 -10.53
CA ALA A 28 15.60 -2.14 -9.50
C ALA A 28 16.50 -1.08 -8.86
N ALA A 29 17.05 -0.14 -9.64
CA ALA A 29 18.08 0.78 -9.18
C ALA A 29 17.66 1.64 -7.96
N PRO A 30 16.44 2.23 -7.90
CA PRO A 30 15.99 2.96 -6.71
C PRO A 30 15.96 2.08 -5.45
N VAL A 31 15.52 0.82 -5.58
CA VAL A 31 15.43 -0.14 -4.48
C VAL A 31 16.82 -0.54 -4.00
N ILE A 32 17.73 -0.88 -4.93
CA ILE A 32 19.13 -1.19 -4.66
C ILE A 32 19.79 -0.05 -3.86
N ASN A 33 19.63 1.19 -4.34
CA ASN A 33 20.19 2.36 -3.68
C ASN A 33 19.70 2.54 -2.24
N VAL A 34 18.44 2.21 -1.93
CA VAL A 34 17.91 2.27 -0.56
C VAL A 34 18.48 1.15 0.30
N LEU A 35 18.52 -0.07 -0.21
CA LEU A 35 19.04 -1.25 0.51
C LEU A 35 20.51 -1.09 0.85
N GLU A 36 21.33 -0.62 -0.10
CA GLU A 36 22.77 -0.37 0.10
C GLU A 36 23.01 0.72 1.15
N ARG A 37 22.28 1.85 1.09
CA ARG A 37 22.39 2.91 2.10
C ARG A 37 22.02 2.44 3.51
N ARG A 38 21.11 1.46 3.61
CA ARG A 38 20.66 0.89 4.89
C ARG A 38 21.46 -0.34 5.32
N ASN A 39 22.39 -0.80 4.49
CA ASN A 39 23.11 -2.07 4.67
C ASN A 39 22.15 -3.25 4.94
N GLN A 40 21.07 -3.33 4.15
CA GLN A 40 20.03 -4.36 4.26
C GLN A 40 20.04 -5.27 3.03
N ASN A 41 19.65 -6.53 3.21
CA ASN A 41 19.40 -7.47 2.11
C ASN A 41 17.89 -7.56 1.80
N LEU A 42 17.53 -7.82 0.54
CA LEU A 42 16.13 -8.00 0.14
C LEU A 42 15.70 -9.47 0.28
N THR A 43 14.58 -9.71 0.95
CA THR A 43 14.03 -11.07 1.15
C THR A 43 12.87 -11.35 0.20
N TYR A 44 11.94 -10.40 0.06
CA TYR A 44 10.70 -10.59 -0.68
C TYR A 44 10.41 -9.44 -1.64
N ILE A 45 9.84 -9.78 -2.80
CA ILE A 45 9.25 -8.85 -3.75
C ILE A 45 7.76 -9.21 -3.83
N LEU A 46 6.87 -8.26 -3.59
CA LEU A 46 5.42 -8.44 -3.66
C LEU A 46 4.89 -7.64 -4.85
N ASN A 47 4.21 -8.28 -5.79
CA ASN A 47 3.61 -7.61 -6.93
C ASN A 47 2.08 -7.64 -6.85
N THR A 48 1.46 -6.47 -6.89
CA THR A 48 0.00 -6.32 -6.88
C THR A 48 -0.61 -6.80 -8.20
N HIS A 49 0.06 -6.55 -9.33
CA HIS A 49 -0.34 -7.00 -10.65
C HIS A 49 0.84 -7.03 -11.64
N HIS A 50 0.59 -7.50 -12.86
CA HIS A 50 1.62 -7.80 -13.85
C HIS A 50 2.11 -6.62 -14.70
N HIS A 51 1.59 -5.40 -14.53
CA HIS A 51 2.06 -4.29 -15.38
C HIS A 51 3.55 -4.00 -15.14
N TYR A 52 4.22 -3.56 -16.20
CA TYR A 52 5.68 -3.42 -16.23
C TYR A 52 6.18 -2.38 -15.24
N ASP A 53 5.43 -1.29 -15.05
CA ASP A 53 5.73 -0.26 -14.06
C ASP A 53 5.53 -0.71 -12.60
N HIS A 54 5.10 -1.95 -12.36
CA HIS A 54 5.05 -2.59 -11.03
C HIS A 54 6.00 -3.79 -10.90
N THR A 55 6.49 -4.33 -12.02
CA THR A 55 7.25 -5.58 -12.07
C THR A 55 8.63 -5.45 -12.72
N GLY A 56 8.95 -4.29 -13.30
CA GLY A 56 10.14 -4.08 -14.14
C GLY A 56 11.47 -4.34 -13.42
N GLY A 57 11.51 -4.14 -12.10
CA GLY A 57 12.67 -4.43 -11.26
C GLY A 57 12.79 -5.88 -10.77
N ASN A 58 11.77 -6.73 -10.98
CA ASN A 58 11.69 -8.06 -10.36
C ASN A 58 12.91 -8.94 -10.62
N LEU A 59 13.24 -9.15 -11.90
CA LEU A 59 14.27 -10.13 -12.29
C LEU A 59 15.66 -9.69 -11.82
N GLU A 60 15.98 -8.40 -11.92
CA GLU A 60 17.25 -7.86 -11.47
C GLU A 60 17.39 -7.95 -9.94
N LEU A 61 16.36 -7.55 -9.19
CA LEU A 61 16.37 -7.62 -7.72
C LEU A 61 16.44 -9.07 -7.24
N LYS A 62 15.70 -9.98 -7.89
CA LYS A 62 15.76 -11.42 -7.62
C LYS A 62 17.16 -11.97 -7.87
N ALA A 63 17.78 -11.66 -9.00
CA ALA A 63 19.12 -12.13 -9.33
C ALA A 63 20.18 -11.57 -8.38
N ARG A 64 20.07 -10.29 -7.98
CA ARG A 64 21.04 -9.61 -7.12
C ARG A 64 20.99 -10.07 -5.66
N TYR A 65 19.78 -10.26 -5.11
CA TYR A 65 19.60 -10.49 -3.67
C TYR A 65 19.13 -11.90 -3.31
N GLY A 66 18.79 -12.73 -4.31
CA GLY A 66 18.16 -14.03 -4.07
C GLY A 66 16.74 -13.93 -3.51
N ALA A 67 16.10 -12.76 -3.66
CA ALA A 67 14.77 -12.48 -3.15
C ALA A 67 13.71 -13.40 -3.79
N LYS A 68 12.65 -13.71 -3.04
CA LYS A 68 11.49 -14.47 -3.54
C LYS A 68 10.42 -13.51 -4.04
N VAL A 69 9.96 -13.74 -5.27
CA VAL A 69 8.89 -12.95 -5.88
C VAL A 69 7.54 -13.59 -5.54
N ILE A 70 6.62 -12.76 -5.06
CA ILE A 70 5.30 -13.12 -4.58
C ILE A 70 4.28 -12.37 -5.44
N GLY A 71 3.25 -13.09 -5.89
CA GLY A 71 2.21 -12.51 -6.71
C GLY A 71 0.94 -13.34 -6.71
N SER A 72 -0.06 -12.85 -7.42
CA SER A 72 -1.32 -13.57 -7.64
C SER A 72 -1.11 -14.88 -8.39
N ALA A 73 -1.77 -15.95 -7.93
CA ALA A 73 -1.81 -17.21 -8.65
C ALA A 73 -2.44 -17.08 -10.05
N LYS A 74 -3.36 -16.12 -10.26
CA LYS A 74 -3.96 -15.83 -11.57
C LYS A 74 -2.99 -15.19 -12.55
N ASP A 75 -1.97 -14.48 -12.04
CA ASP A 75 -0.93 -13.81 -12.83
C ASP A 75 0.41 -14.54 -12.75
N LYS A 76 0.43 -15.82 -12.37
CA LYS A 76 1.67 -16.61 -12.23
C LYS A 76 2.53 -16.58 -13.51
N ASP A 77 1.90 -16.69 -14.67
CA ASP A 77 2.62 -16.68 -15.95
C ASP A 77 2.90 -15.26 -16.48
N ARG A 78 2.37 -14.22 -15.81
CA ARG A 78 2.49 -12.82 -16.22
C ARG A 78 3.44 -12.01 -15.32
N ILE A 79 3.64 -12.43 -14.07
CA ILE A 79 4.55 -11.79 -13.12
C ILE A 79 5.97 -12.37 -13.30
N PRO A 80 6.95 -11.57 -13.76
CA PRO A 80 8.30 -12.04 -14.02
C PRO A 80 8.96 -12.58 -12.76
N GLY A 81 9.39 -13.84 -12.82
CA GLY A 81 10.20 -14.46 -11.78
C GLY A 81 9.44 -14.90 -10.53
N ILE A 82 8.11 -14.99 -10.56
CA ILE A 82 7.30 -15.44 -9.42
C ILE A 82 7.80 -16.78 -8.84
N ASP A 83 7.95 -16.84 -7.52
CA ASP A 83 8.32 -18.03 -6.75
C ASP A 83 7.13 -18.54 -5.91
N ILE A 84 6.34 -17.61 -5.38
CA ILE A 84 5.21 -17.88 -4.48
C ILE A 84 3.95 -17.27 -5.12
N SER A 85 2.98 -18.12 -5.38
CA SER A 85 1.69 -17.75 -5.96
C SER A 85 0.62 -17.85 -4.88
N LEU A 86 -0.10 -16.76 -4.63
CA LEU A 86 -1.11 -16.67 -3.58
C LEU A 86 -2.52 -16.56 -4.17
N HIS A 87 -3.51 -17.12 -3.47
CA HIS A 87 -4.93 -17.09 -3.84
C HIS A 87 -5.73 -16.05 -3.05
N ASP A 88 -6.95 -15.75 -3.49
CA ASP A 88 -7.89 -14.91 -2.71
C ASP A 88 -8.05 -15.43 -1.28
N ARG A 89 -8.01 -14.50 -0.32
CA ARG A 89 -8.16 -14.73 1.14
C ARG A 89 -7.11 -15.66 1.73
N GLU A 90 -6.04 -15.96 1.00
CA GLU A 90 -4.91 -16.67 1.55
C GLU A 90 -4.17 -15.78 2.56
N THR A 91 -3.83 -16.36 3.71
CA THR A 91 -2.97 -15.71 4.69
C THR A 91 -1.54 -16.18 4.48
N TRP A 92 -0.64 -15.24 4.22
CA TRP A 92 0.79 -15.47 4.12
C TRP A 92 1.53 -14.80 5.29
N MET A 93 2.71 -15.28 5.64
CA MET A 93 3.50 -14.75 6.77
C MET A 93 4.73 -13.99 6.26
N PHE A 94 4.76 -12.67 6.50
CA PHE A 94 5.92 -11.83 6.28
C PHE A 94 6.66 -11.63 7.60
N ALA A 95 7.80 -12.30 7.81
CA ALA A 95 8.61 -12.12 9.01
C ALA A 95 7.87 -12.32 10.35
N GLY A 96 6.80 -13.13 10.37
CA GLY A 96 5.92 -13.33 11.53
C GLY A 96 4.66 -12.44 11.56
N HIS A 97 4.56 -11.48 10.64
CA HIS A 97 3.37 -10.66 10.41
C HIS A 97 2.43 -11.32 9.42
N GLU A 98 1.14 -11.39 9.77
CA GLU A 98 0.10 -11.86 8.84
C GLU A 98 -0.09 -10.88 7.68
N VAL A 99 -0.21 -11.44 6.48
CA VAL A 99 -0.57 -10.75 5.25
C VAL A 99 -1.79 -11.43 4.68
N LEU A 100 -2.92 -10.74 4.65
CA LEU A 100 -4.12 -11.21 3.99
C LEU A 100 -4.10 -10.77 2.52
N VAL A 101 -4.14 -11.74 1.61
CA VAL A 101 -4.27 -11.48 0.18
C VAL A 101 -5.73 -11.25 -0.17
N MET A 102 -6.01 -10.17 -0.88
CA MET A 102 -7.35 -9.83 -1.37
C MET A 102 -7.30 -9.73 -2.89
N GLU A 103 -7.97 -10.64 -3.60
CA GLU A 103 -8.16 -10.44 -5.04
C GLU A 103 -9.00 -9.17 -5.25
N THR A 104 -8.51 -8.28 -6.12
CA THR A 104 -9.10 -6.96 -6.37
C THR A 104 -9.19 -6.69 -7.88
N PRO A 105 -9.92 -7.55 -8.63
CA PRO A 105 -10.03 -7.42 -10.08
C PRO A 105 -10.72 -6.11 -10.50
N GLY A 106 -10.33 -5.61 -11.66
CA GLY A 106 -10.91 -4.40 -12.26
C GLY A 106 -9.90 -3.72 -13.17
N HIS A 107 -8.79 -3.26 -12.57
CA HIS A 107 -7.66 -2.73 -13.34
C HIS A 107 -7.05 -3.82 -14.24
N THR A 108 -6.65 -4.92 -13.63
CA THR A 108 -6.32 -6.18 -14.29
C THR A 108 -7.15 -7.31 -13.67
N LYS A 109 -7.28 -8.46 -14.35
CA LYS A 109 -8.05 -9.62 -13.84
C LYS A 109 -7.34 -10.37 -12.71
N GLY A 110 -6.01 -10.29 -12.66
CA GLY A 110 -5.17 -10.95 -11.67
C GLY A 110 -4.76 -10.06 -10.50
N HIS A 111 -5.21 -8.81 -10.46
CA HIS A 111 -4.82 -7.84 -9.45
C HIS A 111 -5.13 -8.33 -8.02
N VAL A 112 -4.17 -8.16 -7.11
CA VAL A 112 -4.29 -8.43 -5.67
C VAL A 112 -3.87 -7.22 -4.85
N SER A 113 -4.50 -7.07 -3.69
CA SER A 113 -4.11 -6.14 -2.64
C SER A 113 -3.57 -6.93 -1.44
N TYR A 114 -2.57 -6.39 -0.76
CA TYR A 114 -1.95 -7.02 0.42
C TYR A 114 -2.31 -6.25 1.68
N TYR A 115 -3.11 -6.84 2.57
CA TYR A 115 -3.49 -6.24 3.83
C TYR A 115 -2.68 -6.80 4.99
N PHE A 116 -2.03 -5.90 5.75
CA PHE A 116 -1.25 -6.18 6.94
C PHE A 116 -2.05 -5.74 8.18
N PRO A 117 -2.92 -6.60 8.74
CA PRO A 117 -3.79 -6.23 9.86
C PRO A 117 -3.02 -5.76 11.09
N GLY A 118 -1.90 -6.40 11.42
CA GLY A 118 -1.07 -6.03 12.58
C GLY A 118 -0.49 -4.61 12.51
N CYS A 119 -0.31 -4.08 11.30
CA CYS A 119 0.20 -2.74 11.05
C CYS A 119 -0.88 -1.74 10.62
N GLY A 120 -2.13 -2.20 10.42
CA GLY A 120 -3.22 -1.38 9.89
C GLY A 120 -2.87 -0.77 8.52
N ALA A 121 -2.26 -1.53 7.62
CA ALA A 121 -1.82 -1.04 6.32
C ALA A 121 -2.32 -1.93 5.17
N VAL A 122 -2.71 -1.33 4.05
CA VAL A 122 -3.06 -2.07 2.82
C VAL A 122 -2.30 -1.51 1.62
N PHE A 123 -1.73 -2.42 0.82
CA PHE A 123 -1.10 -2.12 -0.45
C PHE A 123 -2.10 -2.42 -1.57
N THR A 124 -2.57 -1.39 -2.26
CA THR A 124 -3.70 -1.49 -3.19
C THR A 124 -3.31 -1.46 -4.66
N GLY A 125 -2.01 -1.34 -4.98
CA GLY A 125 -1.52 -1.21 -6.35
C GLY A 125 -2.32 -0.15 -7.09
N ASP A 126 -2.95 -0.58 -8.18
CA ASP A 126 -3.75 0.26 -9.07
C ASP A 126 -5.26 0.04 -8.92
N ALA A 127 -5.70 -0.74 -7.93
CA ALA A 127 -7.13 -0.91 -7.66
C ALA A 127 -7.73 0.37 -7.05
N LEU A 128 -7.13 0.88 -5.98
CA LEU A 128 -7.57 2.07 -5.24
C LEU A 128 -6.44 3.10 -5.18
N PHE A 129 -6.73 4.34 -5.57
CA PHE A 129 -5.88 5.50 -5.36
C PHE A 129 -6.54 6.49 -4.39
N SER A 130 -5.78 7.46 -3.89
CA SER A 130 -6.41 8.61 -3.25
C SER A 130 -7.27 9.37 -4.27
N LEU A 131 -8.57 9.48 -3.99
CA LEU A 131 -9.59 10.16 -4.80
C LEU A 131 -9.91 9.53 -6.17
N SER A 132 -9.46 8.30 -6.44
CA SER A 132 -9.85 7.59 -7.68
C SER A 132 -9.65 6.07 -7.57
N CYS A 133 -9.98 5.36 -8.63
CA CYS A 133 -9.59 3.96 -8.84
C CYS A 133 -8.79 3.81 -10.14
N GLY A 134 -8.24 2.62 -10.37
CA GLY A 134 -7.58 2.26 -11.62
C GLY A 134 -8.49 2.34 -12.83
N LYS A 135 -7.89 2.63 -13.99
CA LYS A 135 -8.57 2.42 -15.27
C LYS A 135 -8.85 0.93 -15.46
N LEU A 136 -9.99 0.61 -16.06
CA LEU A 136 -10.41 -0.77 -16.32
C LEU A 136 -9.76 -1.26 -17.63
N PHE A 137 -8.58 -1.86 -17.56
CA PHE A 137 -7.91 -2.41 -18.74
C PHE A 137 -8.39 -3.82 -19.07
N GLU A 138 -8.62 -4.64 -18.06
CA GLU A 138 -9.02 -6.05 -18.26
C GLU A 138 -10.35 -6.42 -17.59
N GLY A 139 -10.76 -5.69 -16.56
CA GLY A 139 -12.00 -5.94 -15.83
C GLY A 139 -13.15 -5.03 -16.24
N ASP A 140 -14.24 -5.12 -15.49
CA ASP A 140 -15.46 -4.32 -15.68
C ASP A 140 -15.80 -3.46 -14.45
N PRO A 141 -16.77 -2.53 -14.55
CA PRO A 141 -17.14 -1.66 -13.44
C PRO A 141 -17.67 -2.39 -12.20
N ASP A 142 -18.37 -3.51 -12.38
CA ASP A 142 -18.95 -4.28 -11.26
C ASP A 142 -17.83 -4.98 -10.47
N GLN A 143 -16.83 -5.51 -11.18
CA GLN A 143 -15.61 -6.06 -10.58
C GLN A 143 -14.86 -5.01 -9.78
N MET A 144 -14.60 -3.84 -10.38
CA MET A 144 -13.91 -2.76 -9.67
C MET A 144 -14.71 -2.30 -8.45
N LEU A 145 -16.02 -2.13 -8.58
CA LEU A 145 -16.87 -1.74 -7.46
C LEU A 145 -16.81 -2.76 -6.32
N SER A 146 -16.86 -4.06 -6.62
CA SER A 146 -16.73 -5.12 -5.62
C SER A 146 -15.37 -5.07 -4.93
N SER A 147 -14.29 -4.91 -5.69
CA SER A 147 -12.92 -4.76 -5.18
C SER A 147 -12.78 -3.56 -4.24
N LEU A 148 -13.34 -2.41 -4.64
CA LEU A 148 -13.35 -1.20 -3.82
C LEU A 148 -14.15 -1.40 -2.53
N GLN A 149 -15.31 -2.04 -2.59
CA GLN A 149 -16.12 -2.36 -1.41
C GLN A 149 -15.37 -3.26 -0.43
N GLN A 150 -14.62 -4.25 -0.93
CA GLN A 150 -13.78 -5.11 -0.08
C GLN A 150 -12.70 -4.29 0.64
N ILE A 151 -11.96 -3.44 -0.07
CA ILE A 151 -10.93 -2.58 0.55
C ILE A 151 -11.57 -1.60 1.54
N MET A 152 -12.71 -1.00 1.20
CA MET A 152 -13.44 -0.05 2.06
C MET A 152 -14.08 -0.72 3.29
N SER A 153 -14.20 -2.05 3.31
CA SER A 153 -14.70 -2.81 4.47
C SER A 153 -13.63 -3.07 5.54
N LEU A 154 -12.36 -2.78 5.24
CA LEU A 154 -11.26 -2.83 6.21
C LEU A 154 -11.46 -1.77 7.31
N PRO A 155 -10.79 -1.92 8.47
CA PRO A 155 -10.89 -0.96 9.56
C PRO A 155 -10.60 0.47 9.09
N ASP A 156 -11.44 1.40 9.53
CA ASP A 156 -11.38 2.84 9.26
C ASP A 156 -9.98 3.48 9.47
N ALA A 157 -9.19 2.95 10.39
CA ALA A 157 -7.83 3.43 10.68
C ALA A 157 -6.75 2.89 9.72
N THR A 158 -7.12 2.10 8.71
CA THR A 158 -6.16 1.49 7.78
C THR A 158 -5.54 2.55 6.88
N ASP A 159 -4.20 2.58 6.85
CA ASP A 159 -3.41 3.41 5.95
C ASP A 159 -3.35 2.75 4.56
N VAL A 160 -3.63 3.52 3.50
CA VAL A 160 -3.67 3.03 2.11
C VAL A 160 -2.40 3.42 1.35
N TYR A 161 -1.69 2.43 0.83
CA TYR A 161 -0.49 2.59 0.00
C TYR A 161 -0.78 2.15 -1.44
N CYS A 162 -0.94 3.13 -2.34
CA CYS A 162 -1.26 2.88 -3.75
C CYS A 162 -0.05 3.07 -4.69
N GLY A 163 -0.17 2.60 -5.94
CA GLY A 163 0.94 2.50 -6.89
C GLY A 163 1.47 3.83 -7.44
N HIS A 164 0.63 4.88 -7.47
CA HIS A 164 0.92 6.11 -8.21
C HIS A 164 0.52 7.39 -7.48
N GLU A 165 1.34 8.42 -7.65
CA GLU A 165 1.09 9.77 -7.10
C GLU A 165 0.13 10.57 -8.00
N TYR A 166 -1.12 10.10 -8.12
CA TYR A 166 -2.18 10.75 -8.92
C TYR A 166 -3.08 11.70 -8.13
N THR A 167 -2.84 11.86 -6.83
CA THR A 167 -3.75 12.56 -5.90
C THR A 167 -4.12 13.96 -6.36
N LEU A 168 -3.17 14.73 -6.92
CA LEU A 168 -3.42 16.10 -7.38
C LEU A 168 -4.27 16.16 -8.66
N SER A 169 -4.09 15.23 -9.60
CA SER A 169 -4.97 15.15 -10.77
C SER A 169 -6.35 14.65 -10.38
N ASN A 170 -6.41 13.67 -9.48
CA ASN A 170 -7.66 13.10 -9.00
C ASN A 170 -8.49 14.13 -8.24
N SER A 171 -7.86 14.98 -7.41
CA SER A 171 -8.58 16.03 -6.69
C SER A 171 -9.24 17.05 -7.61
N LYS A 172 -8.61 17.38 -8.75
CA LYS A 172 -9.22 18.25 -9.77
C LYS A 172 -10.46 17.61 -10.39
N PHE A 173 -10.39 16.31 -10.70
CA PHE A 173 -11.53 15.58 -11.23
C PHE A 173 -12.66 15.49 -10.19
N ALA A 174 -12.34 15.10 -8.95
CA ALA A 174 -13.31 15.03 -7.86
C ALA A 174 -14.01 16.37 -7.63
N LEU A 175 -13.27 17.49 -7.62
CA LEU A 175 -13.84 18.83 -7.47
C LEU A 175 -14.73 19.26 -8.65
N SER A 176 -14.51 18.70 -9.84
CA SER A 176 -15.42 18.94 -10.98
C SER A 176 -16.78 18.24 -10.82
N ILE A 177 -16.84 17.18 -10.01
CA ILE A 177 -18.06 16.42 -9.72
C ILE A 177 -18.75 16.96 -8.46
N GLU A 178 -18.00 17.20 -7.39
CA GLU A 178 -18.50 17.68 -6.10
C GLU A 178 -17.89 19.03 -5.69
N PRO A 179 -18.14 20.12 -6.43
CA PRO A 179 -17.48 21.41 -6.20
C PRO A 179 -17.80 22.04 -4.85
N ASN A 180 -18.91 21.66 -4.20
CA ASN A 180 -19.35 22.22 -2.93
C ASN A 180 -18.95 21.37 -1.70
N ASN A 181 -18.22 20.27 -1.90
CA ASN A 181 -17.76 19.41 -0.82
C ASN A 181 -16.58 20.08 -0.09
N GLN A 182 -16.83 20.65 1.09
CA GLN A 182 -15.83 21.41 1.87
C GLN A 182 -14.60 20.58 2.23
N ALA A 183 -14.79 19.32 2.63
CA ALA A 183 -13.66 18.47 2.98
C ALA A 183 -12.81 18.08 1.77
N LEU A 184 -13.44 17.86 0.60
CA LEU A 184 -12.71 17.66 -0.65
C LEU A 184 -11.90 18.92 -1.03
N GLN A 185 -12.46 20.12 -0.86
CA GLN A 185 -11.73 21.37 -1.11
C GLN A 185 -10.52 21.52 -0.18
N GLU A 186 -10.69 21.28 1.12
CA GLU A 186 -9.62 21.34 2.12
C GLU A 186 -8.52 20.31 1.82
N TYR A 187 -8.91 19.07 1.52
CA TYR A 187 -7.97 18.02 1.17
C TYR A 187 -7.24 18.31 -0.15
N ALA A 188 -7.93 18.81 -1.17
CA ALA A 188 -7.31 19.21 -2.43
C ALA A 188 -6.29 20.35 -2.25
N ALA A 189 -6.60 21.32 -1.39
CA ALA A 189 -5.66 22.39 -1.03
C ALA A 189 -4.43 21.86 -0.30
N HIS A 190 -4.62 20.93 0.65
CA HIS A 190 -3.51 20.25 1.33
C HIS A 190 -2.63 19.47 0.36
N VAL A 191 -3.23 18.70 -0.55
CA VAL A 191 -2.53 17.96 -1.61
C VAL A 191 -1.73 18.92 -2.48
N ALA A 192 -2.29 20.06 -2.89
CA ALA A 192 -1.56 21.06 -3.66
C ALA A 192 -0.34 21.63 -2.91
N GLN A 193 -0.44 21.84 -1.59
CA GLN A 193 0.68 22.28 -0.75
C GLN A 193 1.78 21.22 -0.61
N LEU A 194 1.42 19.94 -0.48
CA LEU A 194 2.40 18.86 -0.44
C LEU A 194 3.13 18.75 -1.79
N ARG A 195 2.38 18.76 -2.89
CA ARG A 195 2.94 18.62 -4.24
C ARG A 195 3.78 19.83 -4.67
N SER A 196 3.46 21.05 -4.24
CA SER A 196 4.30 22.23 -4.51
C SER A 196 5.69 22.12 -3.86
N LYS A 197 5.81 21.33 -2.78
CA LYS A 197 7.08 21.00 -2.11
C LYS A 197 7.68 19.67 -2.58
N MET A 198 7.15 19.07 -3.64
CA MET A 198 7.54 17.73 -4.14
C MET A 198 7.42 16.62 -3.07
N LEU A 199 6.56 16.78 -2.08
CA LEU A 199 6.32 15.77 -1.04
C LEU A 199 5.21 14.79 -1.48
N PRO A 200 5.32 13.50 -1.13
CA PRO A 200 4.26 12.53 -1.38
C PRO A 200 2.99 12.84 -0.57
N THR A 201 1.84 12.39 -1.06
CA THR A 201 0.53 12.48 -0.38
C THR A 201 0.13 11.18 0.33
N PHE A 202 0.93 10.13 0.18
CA PHE A 202 0.76 8.84 0.84
C PHE A 202 1.02 8.92 2.35
N PRO A 203 0.55 7.93 3.13
CA PRO A 203 0.86 7.79 4.55
C PRO A 203 2.34 7.97 4.88
N LYS A 204 2.62 8.85 5.86
CA LYS A 204 3.93 9.03 6.47
C LYS A 204 3.95 8.36 7.83
N ASN A 205 4.95 7.49 8.05
CA ASN A 205 5.28 7.00 9.39
C ASN A 205 6.08 8.05 10.17
N THR A 206 5.42 9.14 10.57
CA THR A 206 5.95 10.03 11.61
C THR A 206 4.93 10.13 12.76
N PRO A 207 5.34 9.89 14.02
CA PRO A 207 4.47 10.02 15.21
C PRO A 207 4.03 11.46 15.51
N SER A 208 4.55 12.45 14.79
CA SER A 208 4.25 13.86 14.99
C SER A 208 3.02 14.28 14.18
N GLU A 209 1.96 14.64 14.91
CA GLU A 209 0.90 15.60 14.62
C GLU A 209 0.59 15.94 13.14
N ASN A 210 -0.67 15.72 12.77
CA ASN A 210 -1.30 16.07 11.49
C ASN A 210 -0.86 15.23 10.27
N ASN A 211 -1.03 13.91 10.35
CA ASN A 211 -1.00 13.05 9.17
C ASN A 211 -2.34 13.12 8.42
N ALA A 212 -2.49 14.12 7.54
CA ALA A 212 -3.55 14.14 6.53
C ALA A 212 -3.18 13.24 5.33
N SER A 213 -2.82 11.99 5.63
CA SER A 213 -2.56 10.95 4.63
C SER A 213 -3.84 10.22 4.25
N ALA A 214 -3.85 9.57 3.09
CA ALA A 214 -4.96 8.72 2.65
C ALA A 214 -5.19 7.57 3.64
N ARG A 215 -6.14 7.78 4.56
CA ARG A 215 -6.73 6.79 5.45
C ARG A 215 -8.11 6.45 4.95
N LEU A 216 -8.63 5.29 5.32
CA LEU A 216 -10.06 5.01 5.15
C LEU A 216 -10.95 5.99 5.98
N GLN A 217 -10.38 6.67 6.99
CA GLN A 217 -11.02 7.73 7.78
C GLN A 217 -10.99 9.14 7.16
N GLY A 218 -12.07 9.90 7.44
CA GLY A 218 -12.18 11.36 7.31
C GLY A 218 -12.61 11.84 5.94
N ASP A 219 -13.92 12.04 5.71
CA ASP A 219 -14.57 12.44 4.43
C ASP A 219 -14.11 11.71 3.13
N GLY A 220 -13.15 10.78 3.23
CA GLY A 220 -12.58 9.93 2.20
C GLY A 220 -13.55 8.89 1.68
N ARG A 221 -14.57 8.51 2.47
CA ARG A 221 -15.71 7.76 1.93
C ARG A 221 -16.48 8.60 0.90
N GLY A 222 -16.67 9.90 1.14
CA GLY A 222 -17.28 10.80 0.13
C GLY A 222 -16.33 11.09 -1.04
N CYS A 223 -15.05 11.27 -0.75
CA CYS A 223 -14.01 11.63 -1.71
C CYS A 223 -13.58 10.48 -2.66
N LEU A 224 -13.72 9.21 -2.24
CA LEU A 224 -13.48 8.03 -3.08
C LEU A 224 -14.68 7.70 -4.00
N LEU A 225 -15.83 8.35 -3.77
CA LEU A 225 -17.13 8.04 -4.41
C LEU A 225 -17.62 9.14 -5.35
N SER A 226 -16.74 10.03 -5.86
CA SER A 226 -17.10 11.07 -6.84
C SER A 226 -17.37 10.51 -8.27
N GLY A 227 -18.12 9.41 -8.31
CA GLY A 227 -18.72 8.71 -9.43
C GLY A 227 -20.05 8.08 -8.97
N HIS A 228 -20.93 8.90 -8.39
CA HIS A 228 -22.36 8.60 -8.27
C HIS A 228 -22.76 7.28 -7.59
N PHE A 229 -22.22 6.89 -6.42
CA PHE A 229 -22.82 5.81 -5.61
C PHE A 229 -22.73 6.01 -4.07
N LEU A 230 -23.90 5.99 -3.43
CA LEU A 230 -24.25 5.59 -2.05
C LEU A 230 -23.77 6.36 -0.78
N CYS A 231 -24.59 7.34 -0.40
CA CYS A 231 -25.35 7.42 0.88
C CYS A 231 -24.69 7.37 2.29
N ARG A 232 -24.92 8.47 3.03
CA ARG A 232 -25.13 8.69 4.49
C ARG A 232 -23.95 8.99 5.44
N ARG A 233 -24.06 10.21 6.01
CA ARG A 233 -23.32 10.86 7.10
C ARG A 233 -23.13 10.01 8.37
N ARG A 234 -22.00 10.22 9.06
CA ARG A 234 -21.95 10.77 10.44
C ARG A 234 -20.54 11.18 10.86
N ALA A 235 -20.45 12.37 11.45
CA ALA A 235 -19.27 12.95 12.10
C ALA A 235 -19.02 12.30 13.47
N LEU A 236 -17.77 12.35 13.97
CA LEU A 236 -17.45 12.50 15.40
C LEU A 236 -15.96 12.85 15.61
N SER A 237 -15.70 13.55 16.72
CA SER A 237 -14.53 14.38 17.04
C SER A 237 -13.80 13.95 18.32
N LYS A 238 -12.50 14.35 18.45
CA LYS A 238 -11.65 14.51 19.68
C LYS A 238 -11.13 13.20 20.34
N GLN A 239 -9.99 13.10 21.05
CA GLN A 239 -9.01 14.03 21.67
C GLN A 239 -7.67 13.30 21.97
N LEU A 240 -6.59 14.05 22.27
CA LEU A 240 -5.17 13.66 22.46
C LEU A 240 -4.79 13.17 23.87
N HIS A 241 -3.69 12.38 23.99
CA HIS A 241 -2.81 12.29 25.19
C HIS A 241 -1.34 11.93 24.82
N PRO A 242 -0.31 12.32 25.60
CA PRO A 242 1.10 12.28 25.18
C PRO A 242 2.01 11.23 25.86
N SER A 243 3.19 11.06 25.23
CA SER A 243 4.49 10.55 25.72
C SER A 243 4.63 9.01 25.82
N SER A 244 5.71 8.38 25.36
CA SER A 244 7.10 8.54 25.81
C SER A 244 8.06 7.74 24.90
N SER A 245 9.34 8.12 24.91
CA SER A 245 10.45 7.53 24.15
C SER A 245 10.96 6.22 24.74
N LEU A 246 11.31 5.23 23.90
CA LEU A 246 12.38 4.26 24.16
C LEU A 246 12.78 3.59 22.83
N GLY A 247 14.08 3.56 22.55
CA GLY A 247 14.62 3.00 21.31
C GLY A 247 14.68 1.47 21.33
N PHE A 248 14.37 0.85 20.19
CA PHE A 248 14.70 -0.55 19.92
C PHE A 248 15.05 -0.74 18.44
N SER A 249 16.21 -1.36 18.21
CA SER A 249 16.68 -1.80 16.89
C SER A 249 16.30 -3.27 16.71
N LEU A 250 15.13 -3.52 16.11
CA LEU A 250 14.72 -4.80 15.53
C LEU A 250 13.68 -4.44 14.45
N SER A 251 14.02 -4.41 13.16
CA SER A 251 13.05 -3.91 12.18
C SER A 251 13.00 -4.76 10.92
N SER A 252 11.90 -5.51 10.79
CA SER A 252 11.35 -5.91 9.50
C SER A 252 10.73 -4.68 8.83
N ALA A 253 10.96 -4.52 7.53
CA ALA A 253 10.49 -3.35 6.80
C ALA A 253 9.95 -3.70 5.41
N ILE A 254 8.94 -2.96 4.99
CA ILE A 254 8.42 -2.99 3.62
C ILE A 254 8.79 -1.68 2.94
N LEU A 255 9.54 -1.77 1.85
CA LEU A 255 9.76 -0.67 0.93
C LEU A 255 8.57 -0.59 -0.03
N VAL A 256 8.06 0.61 -0.25
CA VAL A 256 6.92 0.85 -1.13
C VAL A 256 7.43 1.65 -2.32
N GLY A 257 7.49 1.05 -3.50
CA GLY A 257 7.75 1.78 -4.73
C GLY A 257 6.47 2.47 -5.20
N SER A 258 6.46 3.80 -5.23
CA SER A 258 5.41 4.56 -5.92
C SER A 258 6.02 5.25 -7.13
N SER A 259 5.43 5.04 -8.31
CA SER A 259 5.86 5.71 -9.53
C SER A 259 5.40 7.16 -9.53
N LEU A 260 6.33 8.12 -9.72
CA LEU A 260 5.96 9.50 -10.02
C LEU A 260 5.65 9.58 -11.51
N ALA A 261 4.38 9.73 -11.86
CA ALA A 261 4.01 10.10 -13.23
C ALA A 261 4.69 11.43 -13.61
N ASN A 262 5.42 11.41 -14.74
CA ASN A 262 6.26 12.50 -15.24
C ASN A 262 5.56 13.87 -15.20
N PHE A 263 6.12 14.78 -14.39
CA PHE A 263 5.88 16.22 -14.57
C PHE A 263 6.68 16.70 -15.79
N ARG A 264 6.03 17.43 -16.70
CA ARG A 264 6.67 18.04 -17.88
C ARG A 264 7.88 18.89 -17.44
N GLY A 265 9.10 18.49 -17.83
CA GLY A 265 10.30 19.29 -17.62
C GLY A 265 11.63 18.57 -17.85
N GLU A 266 11.75 17.30 -17.47
CA GLU A 266 12.97 16.50 -17.71
C GLU A 266 12.63 15.29 -18.57
N ARG A 267 13.17 15.24 -19.80
CA ARG A 267 13.05 14.06 -20.66
C ARG A 267 13.82 12.90 -20.02
N GLY A 268 13.11 11.84 -19.60
CA GLY A 268 13.65 10.47 -19.62
C GLY A 268 14.00 9.78 -18.30
N LYS A 269 13.57 10.26 -17.12
CA LYS A 269 13.71 9.48 -15.87
C LYS A 269 12.42 9.50 -15.06
N SER A 270 11.72 8.37 -15.00
CA SER A 270 10.70 8.14 -13.97
C SER A 270 11.40 8.25 -12.61
N ARG A 271 10.84 9.02 -11.68
CA ARG A 271 11.38 9.08 -10.31
C ARG A 271 10.53 8.16 -9.44
N THR A 272 11.01 6.97 -9.11
CA THR A 272 10.33 6.12 -8.11
C THR A 272 10.57 6.69 -6.72
N LEU A 273 9.49 7.08 -6.03
CA LEU A 273 9.54 7.39 -4.61
C LEU A 273 9.52 6.06 -3.84
N ILE A 274 10.53 5.83 -3.01
CA ILE A 274 10.53 4.68 -2.10
C ILE A 274 10.15 5.13 -0.69
N GLY A 275 8.94 4.76 -0.27
CA GLY A 275 8.52 4.80 1.13
C GLY A 275 9.05 3.59 1.90
N ALA A 276 9.10 3.68 3.23
CA ALA A 276 9.39 2.53 4.09
C ALA A 276 8.38 2.44 5.23
N LEU A 277 7.72 1.29 5.34
CA LEU A 277 6.86 0.91 6.46
C LEU A 277 7.66 0.00 7.38
N ALA A 278 7.97 0.46 8.59
CA ALA A 278 8.47 -0.41 9.65
C ALA A 278 7.28 -1.21 10.21
N LEU A 279 7.43 -2.54 10.31
CA LEU A 279 6.36 -3.42 10.78
C LEU A 279 6.42 -3.69 12.29
N ASP A 280 7.58 -3.44 12.89
CA ASP A 280 7.81 -3.60 14.32
C ASP A 280 7.74 -2.20 14.98
N ARG A 281 6.81 -2.01 15.93
CA ARG A 281 6.72 -0.82 16.81
C ARG A 281 7.15 -1.19 18.23
#